data_AF-A0A1L9P4I1-F1
#
_entry.id   AF-A0A1L9P4I1-F1
#
_cell.length_a   1.000
_cell.length_b   1.000
_cell.length_c   1.000
_cell.angle_alpha   90.00
_cell.angle_beta   90.00
_cell.angle_gamma   90.00
#
_symmetry.space_group_name_H-M   'P 1'
#
loop_
_entity.id
_entity.type
_entity.pdbx_description
1 polymer ?
#
loop_
_entity_poly.entity_id
_entity_poly.type
_entity_poly.pdbx_seq_one_letter_code
_entity_poly.pdbx_strand_id
1 'polypeptide(L)'
;MSWPSQLMSEFKKLNPAVYDQHIGEIVWMFQFLYRTDIGALLAKDNIQQLLNQDDTTQAGDYLLDKMVSFYTTCNKHYEGKEYTKAVNRFEGILTWFLEHESELLAYDKAFEERKVPLQILRHIFELGNEELPEDSEEYYNADNEFDGYPARGADTTIQERIIRNATKEKVFEKLQAEQDCLPNLGRVDCLEVLDNILAKTQEVEHFRPLFQSMGITRIRDALGGTIDPKLRMMCEGGLVNFTNIQGLGRDASTMVSPGIYLHVLWIKENPVRRFWLYVGQSINMKARINDHNRRRRQGIHFGLHYHVWNQPDEKPSKFVVLWTPRLPEYDSLPQEYRQLLLNLAETWMCCILQTLPPHHLENYLPSSIKSLWAGRHLNIALPLWQSFSESWEDRVDSIGGRATFSAFLQSSDPEVRRWAKQVRDAFNELRNSPDPILRAYYESKIREITRAGNAAHLERARERLRGFLSEKERPIEVPNGKAGQYVTCGMFKATVSVSFGLGLKHGDKVLVQFHLAETDHPMKYAIKSTPIDPASRLAISLSIPGYNDDESFHVWLVSRGEKTVKKTNTLVDILEGYNLEERESFRRRWIVRNKPGKASRTRHEYS
;
A
#
# COMPACT_ATOMS: atom_id res chain seq x y z
N MET A 1 -10.48 35.37 4.03
CA MET A 1 -11.51 34.53 4.68
C MET A 1 -11.15 33.08 4.38
N SER A 2 -11.40 32.12 5.29
CA SER A 2 -11.23 30.71 4.95
C SER A 2 -12.29 30.30 3.91
N TRP A 3 -11.94 29.36 3.02
CA TRP A 3 -12.80 28.86 1.94
C TRP A 3 -14.23 28.48 2.38
N PRO A 4 -14.46 27.84 3.56
CA PRO A 4 -15.82 27.58 4.03
C PRO A 4 -16.64 28.86 4.26
N SER A 5 -16.00 29.96 4.69
CA SER A 5 -16.69 31.21 4.99
C SER A 5 -17.17 31.96 3.73
N GLN A 6 -16.43 31.88 2.62
CA GLN A 6 -16.84 32.50 1.35
C GLN A 6 -17.98 31.73 0.69
N LEU A 7 -17.88 30.39 0.68
CA LEU A 7 -18.95 29.51 0.22
C LEU A 7 -20.25 29.67 0.98
N MET A 8 -20.15 29.72 2.31
CA MET A 8 -21.31 30.00 3.16
C MET A 8 -21.89 31.38 2.89
N SER A 9 -21.06 32.38 2.56
CA SER A 9 -21.53 33.73 2.21
C SER A 9 -22.32 33.74 0.89
N GLU A 10 -21.81 33.07 -0.16
CA GLU A 10 -22.54 32.98 -1.44
C GLU A 10 -23.81 32.12 -1.33
N PHE A 11 -23.75 30.97 -0.63
CA PHE A 11 -24.94 30.18 -0.35
C PHE A 11 -25.98 31.00 0.42
N LYS A 12 -25.58 31.73 1.46
CA LYS A 12 -26.47 32.59 2.24
C LYS A 12 -27.10 33.70 1.38
N LYS A 13 -26.31 34.30 0.50
CA LYS A 13 -26.78 35.37 -0.39
C LYS A 13 -27.83 34.86 -1.38
N LEU A 14 -27.65 33.66 -1.93
CA LEU A 14 -28.56 33.06 -2.90
C LEU A 14 -29.77 32.38 -2.23
N ASN A 15 -29.61 31.86 -1.01
CA ASN A 15 -30.62 31.09 -0.30
C ASN A 15 -30.77 31.54 1.18
N PRO A 16 -31.12 32.80 1.47
CA PRO A 16 -31.06 33.34 2.83
C PRO A 16 -32.01 32.64 3.81
N ALA A 17 -33.23 32.32 3.38
CA ALA A 17 -34.22 31.63 4.22
C ALA A 17 -33.77 30.20 4.56
N VAL A 18 -33.26 29.44 3.57
CA VAL A 18 -32.74 28.08 3.78
C VAL A 18 -31.50 28.12 4.65
N TYR A 19 -30.60 29.10 4.44
CA TYR A 19 -29.40 29.26 5.23
C TYR A 19 -29.70 29.53 6.70
N ASP A 20 -30.58 30.48 7.00
CA ASP A 20 -30.89 30.83 8.39
C ASP A 20 -31.65 29.71 9.11
N GLN A 21 -32.47 28.94 8.39
CA GLN A 21 -33.21 27.80 8.95
C GLN A 21 -32.34 26.55 9.16
N HIS A 22 -31.33 26.33 8.31
CA HIS A 22 -30.56 25.08 8.23
C HIS A 22 -29.03 25.25 8.35
N ILE A 23 -28.57 26.35 8.94
CA ILE A 23 -27.15 26.71 9.03
C ILE A 23 -26.24 25.56 9.52
N GLY A 24 -26.70 24.76 10.49
CA GLY A 24 -25.92 23.63 11.02
C GLY A 24 -25.68 22.52 9.99
N GLU A 25 -26.68 22.20 9.17
CA GLU A 25 -26.61 21.18 8.12
C GLU A 25 -25.70 21.65 6.98
N ILE A 26 -25.86 22.93 6.57
CA ILE A 26 -25.07 23.55 5.51
C ILE A 26 -23.59 23.66 5.89
N VAL A 27 -23.30 24.15 7.10
CA VAL A 27 -21.92 24.25 7.62
C VAL A 27 -21.27 22.88 7.66
N TRP A 28 -21.99 21.88 8.17
CA TRP A 28 -21.46 20.54 8.26
C TRP A 28 -21.18 19.96 6.89
N MET A 29 -22.09 20.13 5.92
CA MET A 29 -21.94 19.51 4.62
C MET A 29 -20.80 20.13 3.81
N PHE A 30 -20.61 21.45 3.87
CA PHE A 30 -19.45 22.07 3.23
C PHE A 30 -18.14 21.66 3.90
N GLN A 31 -18.11 21.49 5.23
CA GLN A 31 -16.95 20.94 5.91
C GLN A 31 -16.71 19.47 5.54
N PHE A 32 -17.78 18.68 5.38
CA PHE A 32 -17.70 17.28 4.96
C PHE A 32 -17.13 17.18 3.55
N LEU A 33 -17.67 17.91 2.57
CA LEU A 33 -17.17 17.90 1.19
C LEU A 33 -15.73 18.42 1.10
N TYR A 34 -15.34 19.35 1.98
CA TYR A 34 -13.97 19.85 2.03
C TYR A 34 -12.97 18.90 2.70
N ARG A 35 -13.36 18.22 3.77
CA ARG A 35 -12.42 17.41 4.57
C ARG A 35 -12.43 15.94 4.19
N THR A 36 -13.51 15.46 3.59
CA THR A 36 -13.65 14.07 3.18
C THR A 36 -12.94 13.85 1.86
N ASP A 37 -12.18 12.76 1.79
CA ASP A 37 -11.69 12.23 0.54
C ASP A 37 -12.87 11.62 -0.24
N ILE A 38 -13.43 12.42 -1.15
CA ILE A 38 -14.57 12.04 -1.99
C ILE A 38 -14.20 10.82 -2.86
N GLY A 39 -12.95 10.72 -3.32
CA GLY A 39 -12.46 9.56 -4.05
C GLY A 39 -12.56 8.28 -3.21
N ALA A 40 -12.11 8.33 -1.96
CA ALA A 40 -12.23 7.21 -1.03
C ALA A 40 -13.69 6.87 -0.68
N LEU A 41 -14.57 7.86 -0.61
CA LEU A 41 -16.01 7.65 -0.39
C LEU A 41 -16.64 6.92 -1.57
N LEU A 42 -16.38 7.38 -2.79
CA LEU A 42 -16.88 6.77 -4.03
C LEU A 42 -16.27 5.38 -4.27
N ALA A 43 -15.05 5.13 -3.79
CA ALA A 43 -14.37 3.84 -3.91
C ALA A 43 -14.91 2.73 -2.99
N LYS A 44 -15.92 3.02 -2.15
CA LYS A 44 -16.54 1.98 -1.31
C LYS A 44 -17.27 0.95 -2.18
N ASP A 45 -17.08 -0.33 -1.85
CA ASP A 45 -17.59 -1.47 -2.63
C ASP A 45 -19.09 -1.35 -2.98
N ASN A 46 -19.93 -0.87 -2.05
CA ASN A 46 -21.37 -0.71 -2.29
C ASN A 46 -21.68 0.38 -3.33
N ILE A 47 -20.95 1.51 -3.33
CA ILE A 47 -21.15 2.59 -4.30
C ILE A 47 -20.59 2.16 -5.65
N GLN A 48 -19.42 1.52 -5.66
CA GLN A 48 -18.84 0.97 -6.88
C GLN A 48 -19.72 -0.10 -7.52
N GLN A 49 -20.39 -0.93 -6.72
CA GLN A 49 -21.32 -1.92 -7.25
C GLN A 49 -22.50 -1.27 -7.98
N LEU A 50 -23.09 -0.22 -7.40
CA LEU A 50 -24.20 0.52 -7.99
C LEU A 50 -23.78 1.28 -9.26
N LEU A 51 -22.61 1.93 -9.22
CA LEU A 51 -22.04 2.61 -10.39
C LEU A 51 -21.68 1.63 -11.52
N ASN A 52 -21.19 0.43 -11.21
CA ASN A 52 -20.89 -0.60 -12.21
C ASN A 52 -22.16 -1.22 -12.83
N GLN A 53 -23.32 -1.01 -12.22
CA GLN A 53 -24.62 -1.43 -12.72
C GLN A 53 -25.35 -0.31 -13.47
N ASP A 54 -24.70 0.85 -13.67
CA ASP A 54 -25.29 2.09 -14.16
C ASP A 54 -26.51 2.56 -13.33
N ASP A 55 -26.66 2.09 -12.09
CA ASP A 55 -27.74 2.49 -11.18
C ASP A 55 -27.34 3.75 -10.40
N THR A 56 -27.26 4.87 -11.14
CA THR A 56 -26.86 6.17 -10.61
C THR A 56 -27.85 6.71 -9.58
N THR A 57 -29.15 6.43 -9.74
CA THR A 57 -30.19 6.79 -8.77
C THR A 57 -29.97 6.09 -7.44
N GLN A 58 -29.81 4.76 -7.43
CA GLN A 58 -29.58 4.02 -6.19
C GLN A 58 -28.23 4.38 -5.55
N ALA A 59 -27.21 4.70 -6.35
CA ALA A 59 -25.94 5.22 -5.85
C ALA A 59 -26.10 6.58 -5.16
N GLY A 60 -26.91 7.48 -5.72
CA GLY A 60 -27.26 8.77 -5.14
C GLY A 60 -27.99 8.62 -3.81
N ASP A 61 -29.04 7.79 -3.77
CA ASP A 61 -29.81 7.50 -2.56
C ASP A 61 -28.93 6.92 -1.45
N TYR A 62 -28.05 5.98 -1.80
CA TYR A 62 -27.13 5.38 -0.84
C TYR A 62 -26.13 6.40 -0.26
N LEU A 63 -25.63 7.31 -1.10
CA LEU A 63 -24.72 8.37 -0.68
C LEU A 63 -25.42 9.35 0.27
N LEU A 64 -26.62 9.80 -0.08
CA LEU A 64 -27.41 10.70 0.75
C LEU A 64 -27.76 10.06 2.10
N ASP A 65 -28.20 8.80 2.11
CA ASP A 65 -28.46 8.05 3.33
C ASP A 65 -27.23 8.03 4.24
N LYS A 66 -26.04 7.76 3.70
CA LYS A 66 -24.81 7.70 4.49
C LYS A 66 -24.38 9.08 4.99
N MET A 67 -24.58 10.14 4.21
CA MET A 67 -24.29 11.51 4.62
C MET A 67 -25.21 11.95 5.76
N VAL A 68 -26.52 11.69 5.66
CA VAL A 68 -27.49 12.01 6.72
C VAL A 68 -27.26 11.14 7.97
N SER A 69 -26.98 9.85 7.80
CA SER A 69 -26.61 8.96 8.90
C SER A 69 -25.35 9.43 9.64
N PHE A 70 -24.35 9.92 8.91
CA PHE A 70 -23.13 10.47 9.52
C PHE A 70 -23.41 11.78 10.25
N TYR A 71 -24.19 12.69 9.66
CA TYR A 71 -24.61 13.94 10.31
C TYR A 71 -25.40 13.68 11.60
N THR A 72 -26.32 12.72 11.57
CA THR A 72 -27.19 12.41 12.72
C THR A 72 -26.44 11.77 13.87
N THR A 73 -25.46 10.92 13.56
CA THR A 73 -24.57 10.32 14.56
C THR A 73 -23.72 11.38 15.27
N CYS A 74 -23.36 12.46 14.56
CA CYS A 74 -22.48 13.50 15.10
C CYS A 74 -23.19 14.68 15.76
N ASN A 75 -24.43 15.01 15.36
CA ASN A 75 -25.04 16.31 15.74
C ASN A 75 -26.48 16.24 16.29
N LYS A 76 -27.36 15.40 15.73
CA LYS A 76 -28.79 15.32 16.12
C LYS A 76 -29.40 13.96 15.75
N HIS A 77 -30.25 13.37 16.59
CA HIS A 77 -31.06 12.21 16.16
C HIS A 77 -32.25 12.67 15.32
N TYR A 78 -32.31 12.23 14.06
CA TYR A 78 -33.51 12.29 13.22
C TYR A 78 -34.14 10.91 13.16
N GLU A 79 -35.45 10.84 13.33
CA GLU A 79 -36.23 9.60 13.20
C GLU A 79 -37.46 9.85 12.30
N GLY A 80 -37.89 8.81 11.59
CA GLY A 80 -39.09 8.83 10.76
C GLY A 80 -39.12 9.99 9.76
N LYS A 81 -40.19 10.79 9.76
CA LYS A 81 -40.42 11.88 8.80
C LYS A 81 -39.31 12.96 8.84
N GLU A 82 -38.65 13.16 9.96
CA GLU A 82 -37.56 14.16 10.06
C GLU A 82 -36.27 13.67 9.38
N TYR A 83 -36.05 12.36 9.29
CA TYR A 83 -34.93 11.78 8.54
C TYR A 83 -35.11 11.99 7.04
N THR A 84 -36.29 11.68 6.50
CA THR A 84 -36.61 11.91 5.09
C THR A 84 -36.48 13.38 4.70
N LYS A 85 -36.98 14.30 5.55
CA LYS A 85 -36.79 15.73 5.31
C LYS A 85 -35.32 16.14 5.33
N ALA A 86 -34.47 15.49 6.13
CA ALA A 86 -33.03 15.75 6.14
C ALA A 86 -32.33 15.25 4.87
N VAL A 87 -32.73 14.08 4.34
CA VAL A 87 -32.24 13.55 3.05
C VAL A 87 -32.50 14.54 1.93
N ASN A 88 -33.76 14.99 1.76
CA ASN A 88 -34.12 15.93 0.69
C ASN A 88 -33.40 17.29 0.82
N ARG A 89 -33.14 17.75 2.05
CA ARG A 89 -32.35 18.97 2.28
C ARG A 89 -30.89 18.79 1.90
N PHE A 90 -30.28 17.65 2.25
CA PHE A 90 -28.88 17.35 1.92
C PHE A 90 -28.68 17.22 0.42
N GLU A 91 -29.64 16.60 -0.27
CA GLU A 91 -29.69 16.54 -1.72
C GLU A 91 -29.71 17.95 -2.33
N GLY A 92 -30.65 18.81 -1.93
CA GLY A 92 -30.74 20.17 -2.47
C GLY A 92 -29.48 21.01 -2.25
N ILE A 93 -28.85 20.91 -1.07
CA ILE A 93 -27.60 21.63 -0.79
C ILE A 93 -26.42 21.04 -1.61
N LEU A 94 -26.42 19.71 -1.87
CA LEU A 94 -25.36 19.04 -2.64
C LEU A 94 -25.49 19.37 -4.13
N THR A 95 -26.70 19.36 -4.67
CA THR A 95 -26.98 19.79 -6.05
C THR A 95 -26.54 21.22 -6.27
N TRP A 96 -26.91 22.14 -5.38
CA TRP A 96 -26.45 23.54 -5.46
C TRP A 96 -24.92 23.63 -5.46
N PHE A 97 -24.25 22.86 -4.60
CA PHE A 97 -22.79 22.84 -4.52
C PHE A 97 -22.15 22.36 -5.83
N LEU A 98 -22.71 21.30 -6.41
CA LEU A 98 -22.22 20.72 -7.66
C LEU A 98 -22.44 21.67 -8.84
N GLU A 99 -23.58 22.37 -8.91
CA GLU A 99 -23.87 23.36 -9.96
C GLU A 99 -22.83 24.50 -9.98
N HIS A 100 -22.42 24.97 -8.80
CA HIS A 100 -21.48 26.08 -8.66
C HIS A 100 -20.02 25.61 -8.63
N GLU A 101 -19.72 24.31 -8.67
CA GLU A 101 -18.39 23.70 -8.54
C GLU A 101 -17.31 24.37 -9.41
N SER A 102 -17.63 24.70 -10.66
CA SER A 102 -16.66 25.30 -11.60
C SER A 102 -16.23 26.72 -11.22
N GLU A 103 -17.14 27.51 -10.66
CA GLU A 103 -16.83 28.83 -10.10
C GLU A 103 -16.01 28.68 -8.81
N LEU A 104 -16.21 27.58 -8.09
CA LEU A 104 -15.55 27.26 -6.83
C LEU A 104 -14.12 26.69 -7.00
N LEU A 105 -13.89 25.91 -8.06
CA LEU A 105 -12.58 25.37 -8.47
C LEU A 105 -11.56 26.48 -8.78
N ALA A 106 -12.03 27.65 -9.22
CA ALA A 106 -11.17 28.79 -9.54
C ALA A 106 -10.47 29.41 -8.32
N TYR A 107 -10.91 29.10 -7.09
CA TYR A 107 -10.42 29.73 -5.86
C TYR A 107 -9.34 28.92 -5.10
N ASP A 108 -9.19 27.61 -5.35
CA ASP A 108 -8.22 26.77 -4.63
C ASP A 108 -7.61 25.67 -5.53
N LYS A 109 -6.29 25.72 -5.71
CA LYS A 109 -5.53 24.78 -6.54
C LYS A 109 -5.54 23.34 -5.98
N ALA A 110 -5.75 23.17 -4.67
CA ALA A 110 -5.91 21.85 -4.04
C ALA A 110 -7.22 21.15 -4.45
N PHE A 111 -8.15 21.89 -5.06
CA PHE A 111 -9.43 21.36 -5.53
C PHE A 111 -9.33 20.75 -6.93
N GLU A 112 -8.28 21.05 -7.71
CA GLU A 112 -8.07 20.41 -9.02
C GLU A 112 -7.76 18.92 -8.92
N GLU A 113 -7.15 18.48 -7.82
CA GLU A 113 -6.96 17.06 -7.52
C GLU A 113 -8.30 16.34 -7.20
N ARG A 114 -9.37 17.10 -6.96
CA ARG A 114 -10.71 16.60 -6.59
C ARG A 114 -11.74 16.73 -7.71
N LYS A 115 -11.36 17.34 -8.83
CA LYS A 115 -12.21 17.54 -10.01
C LYS A 115 -12.85 16.24 -10.51
N VAL A 116 -12.08 15.17 -10.58
CA VAL A 116 -12.58 13.86 -11.06
C VAL A 116 -13.62 13.26 -10.09
N PRO A 117 -13.35 13.14 -8.77
CA PRO A 117 -14.37 12.71 -7.82
C PRO A 117 -15.66 13.56 -7.81
N LEU A 118 -15.55 14.88 -7.99
CA LEU A 118 -16.70 15.78 -8.02
C LEU A 118 -17.51 15.66 -9.31
N GLN A 119 -16.86 15.44 -10.46
CA GLN A 119 -17.53 15.11 -11.71
C GLN A 119 -18.32 13.81 -11.62
N ILE A 120 -17.82 12.81 -10.87
CA ILE A 120 -18.55 11.56 -10.61
C ILE A 120 -19.76 11.83 -9.72
N LEU A 121 -19.61 12.61 -8.64
CA LEU A 121 -20.76 13.01 -7.82
C LEU A 121 -21.80 13.78 -8.64
N ARG A 122 -21.36 14.73 -9.45
CA ARG A 122 -22.22 15.47 -10.38
C ARG A 122 -23.00 14.53 -11.29
N HIS A 123 -22.34 13.54 -11.89
CA HIS A 123 -23.00 12.56 -12.75
C HIS A 123 -24.07 11.75 -12.01
N ILE A 124 -23.80 11.32 -10.78
CA ILE A 124 -24.75 10.58 -9.92
C ILE A 124 -26.02 11.41 -9.68
N PHE A 125 -25.89 12.71 -9.41
CA PHE A 125 -27.01 13.59 -9.06
C PHE A 125 -27.64 14.34 -10.25
N GLU A 126 -26.98 14.42 -11.41
CA GLU A 126 -27.53 14.99 -12.65
C GLU A 126 -28.36 13.97 -13.45
N LEU A 127 -28.02 12.67 -13.43
CA LEU A 127 -28.77 11.62 -14.15
C LEU A 127 -29.96 11.05 -13.36
N GLY A 128 -29.92 11.10 -12.03
CA GLY A 128 -31.03 10.65 -11.19
C GLY A 128 -32.32 11.47 -11.31
N ASN A 129 -32.30 12.58 -12.05
CA ASN A 129 -33.41 13.53 -12.21
C ASN A 129 -34.18 13.40 -13.54
N GLU A 130 -33.96 12.34 -14.33
CA GLU A 130 -34.83 12.01 -15.47
C GLU A 130 -35.98 11.09 -15.00
N GLU A 131 -37.18 11.65 -14.81
CA GLU A 131 -38.40 10.89 -14.56
C GLU A 131 -38.69 9.92 -15.73
N LEU A 132 -38.96 8.65 -15.38
CA LEU A 132 -39.50 7.62 -16.27
C LEU A 132 -40.93 7.97 -16.73
N PRO A 133 -41.41 7.44 -17.87
CA PRO A 133 -42.69 7.81 -18.47
C PRO A 133 -43.89 7.53 -17.56
N GLU A 134 -44.84 8.45 -17.60
CA GLU A 134 -46.24 8.28 -17.21
C GLU A 134 -46.83 7.01 -17.86
N ASP A 135 -46.83 5.90 -17.12
CA ASP A 135 -47.73 4.77 -17.33
C ASP A 135 -47.91 4.03 -15.99
N SER A 136 -48.55 4.72 -15.05
CA SER A 136 -49.22 4.11 -13.90
C SER A 136 -50.43 4.95 -13.49
N GLU A 137 -51.37 5.13 -14.43
CA GLU A 137 -52.77 5.36 -14.06
C GLU A 137 -53.30 4.11 -13.36
N GLU A 138 -53.24 4.08 -12.04
CA GLU A 138 -54.29 3.53 -11.16
C GLU A 138 -53.82 3.67 -9.70
N TYR A 139 -54.10 4.83 -9.10
CA TYR A 139 -54.71 4.98 -7.78
C TYR A 139 -54.66 6.46 -7.35
N TYR A 140 -55.80 6.96 -6.88
CA TYR A 140 -56.12 8.31 -6.39
C TYR A 140 -56.68 9.33 -7.40
N ASN A 141 -58.00 9.23 -7.59
CA ASN A 141 -58.85 10.41 -7.77
C ASN A 141 -59.02 11.13 -6.43
N ALA A 142 -58.66 12.41 -6.38
CA ALA A 142 -59.43 13.48 -5.73
C ALA A 142 -58.83 14.85 -6.08
N ASP A 143 -59.51 15.55 -6.99
CA ASP A 143 -59.73 16.99 -7.07
C ASP A 143 -58.53 17.95 -6.89
N ASN A 144 -58.09 18.58 -7.99
CA ASN A 144 -58.23 20.04 -8.16
C ASN A 144 -57.85 20.51 -9.57
N GLU A 145 -58.76 21.27 -10.16
CA GLU A 145 -58.64 22.05 -11.39
C GLU A 145 -57.56 23.14 -11.28
N PHE A 146 -56.74 23.37 -12.32
CA PHE A 146 -56.61 24.71 -12.92
C PHE A 146 -55.83 24.73 -14.27
N ASP A 147 -56.32 25.57 -15.17
CA ASP A 147 -56.01 25.76 -16.60
C ASP A 147 -54.59 26.29 -16.96
N GLY A 148 -54.10 25.89 -18.16
CA GLY A 148 -53.80 26.88 -19.22
C GLY A 148 -52.41 26.93 -19.91
N TYR A 149 -52.40 26.62 -21.24
CA TYR A 149 -51.54 27.12 -22.34
C TYR A 149 -50.17 26.45 -22.68
N PRO A 150 -49.69 26.50 -23.95
CA PRO A 150 -49.38 25.29 -24.73
C PRO A 150 -47.93 25.17 -25.23
N ALA A 151 -47.62 23.95 -25.66
CA ALA A 151 -46.36 23.49 -26.22
C ALA A 151 -45.83 24.28 -27.44
N ARG A 152 -44.50 24.41 -27.51
CA ARG A 152 -43.71 24.43 -28.76
C ARG A 152 -42.28 23.89 -28.54
N GLY A 153 -41.98 22.76 -29.19
CA GLY A 153 -40.66 22.46 -29.76
C GLY A 153 -39.67 21.61 -28.96
N ALA A 154 -39.97 20.33 -28.71
CA ALA A 154 -39.04 19.37 -28.07
C ALA A 154 -38.33 18.41 -29.06
N ASP A 155 -38.83 18.26 -30.29
CA ASP A 155 -38.38 17.17 -31.19
C ASP A 155 -37.04 17.44 -31.89
N THR A 156 -36.65 18.70 -32.12
CA THR A 156 -35.34 19.00 -32.74
C THR A 156 -34.17 18.80 -31.77
N THR A 157 -34.42 18.86 -30.46
CA THR A 157 -33.39 18.73 -29.42
C THR A 157 -32.98 17.29 -29.11
N ILE A 158 -33.85 16.31 -29.36
CA ILE A 158 -33.59 14.91 -29.02
C ILE A 158 -32.65 14.26 -30.03
N GLN A 159 -32.84 14.48 -31.34
CA GLN A 159 -31.90 13.95 -32.34
C GLN A 159 -30.51 14.58 -32.24
N GLU A 160 -30.42 15.88 -31.97
CA GLU A 160 -29.14 16.57 -31.73
C GLU A 160 -28.48 16.14 -30.40
N ARG A 161 -29.24 15.65 -29.43
CA ARG A 161 -28.73 15.05 -28.18
C ARG A 161 -28.25 13.61 -28.41
N ILE A 162 -28.97 12.80 -29.18
CA ILE A 162 -28.58 11.43 -29.54
C ILE A 162 -27.26 11.43 -30.35
N ILE A 163 -27.14 12.32 -31.34
CA ILE A 163 -25.90 12.44 -32.14
C ILE A 163 -24.73 12.91 -31.26
N ARG A 164 -24.97 13.82 -30.31
CA ARG A 164 -23.94 14.33 -29.38
C ARG A 164 -23.52 13.29 -28.33
N ASN A 165 -24.45 12.46 -27.85
CA ASN A 165 -24.18 11.38 -26.91
C ASN A 165 -23.43 10.22 -27.60
N ALA A 166 -23.81 9.86 -28.83
CA ALA A 166 -23.04 8.89 -29.64
C ALA A 166 -21.62 9.38 -29.98
N THR A 167 -21.42 10.71 -30.04
CA THR A 167 -20.09 11.31 -30.24
C THR A 167 -19.28 11.35 -28.94
N LYS A 168 -19.94 11.52 -27.77
CA LYS A 168 -19.30 11.52 -26.44
C LYS A 168 -18.96 10.12 -25.92
N GLU A 169 -19.78 9.12 -26.24
CA GLU A 169 -19.52 7.70 -25.96
C GLU A 169 -18.20 7.25 -26.62
N LYS A 170 -17.97 7.66 -27.88
CA LYS A 170 -16.69 7.46 -28.58
C LYS A 170 -15.50 8.22 -27.98
N VAL A 171 -15.73 9.29 -27.23
CA VAL A 171 -14.67 10.08 -26.55
C VAL A 171 -14.36 9.48 -25.18
N PHE A 172 -15.35 8.98 -24.44
CA PHE A 172 -15.16 8.27 -23.17
C PHE A 172 -14.51 6.90 -23.36
N GLU A 173 -14.93 6.14 -24.38
CA GLU A 173 -14.20 4.92 -24.78
C GLU A 173 -12.75 5.22 -25.14
N LYS A 174 -12.44 6.41 -25.70
CA LYS A 174 -11.09 6.82 -26.06
C LYS A 174 -10.25 7.26 -24.85
N LEU A 175 -10.86 7.93 -23.87
CA LEU A 175 -10.18 8.40 -22.65
C LEU A 175 -9.92 7.29 -21.61
N GLN A 176 -10.87 6.35 -21.41
CA GLN A 176 -10.62 5.12 -20.63
C GLN A 176 -9.70 4.14 -21.41
N ALA A 177 -9.78 4.09 -22.74
CA ALA A 177 -8.83 3.32 -23.56
C ALA A 177 -7.39 3.78 -23.43
N GLU A 178 -7.15 5.08 -23.26
CA GLU A 178 -5.80 5.64 -23.16
C GLU A 178 -5.13 5.36 -21.79
N GLN A 179 -5.90 5.11 -20.72
CA GLN A 179 -5.36 4.80 -19.39
C GLN A 179 -5.12 3.29 -19.12
N ASP A 180 -5.85 2.40 -19.78
CA ASP A 180 -5.77 0.94 -19.54
C ASP A 180 -4.77 0.20 -20.43
N CYS A 181 -4.27 0.81 -21.50
CA CYS A 181 -3.22 0.18 -22.31
C CYS A 181 -1.89 0.14 -21.56
N LEU A 182 -1.23 -1.02 -21.53
CA LEU A 182 0.19 -1.05 -21.19
C LEU A 182 0.96 -0.23 -22.25
N PRO A 183 1.70 0.82 -21.85
CA PRO A 183 2.42 1.65 -22.81
C PRO A 183 3.53 0.82 -23.46
N ASN A 184 4.02 1.22 -24.62
CA ASN A 184 5.26 0.63 -25.14
C ASN A 184 6.38 0.87 -24.11
N LEU A 185 7.17 -0.17 -23.75
CA LEU A 185 8.30 0.01 -22.81
C LEU A 185 9.37 0.96 -23.34
N GLY A 186 9.38 1.20 -24.65
CA GLY A 186 10.44 1.92 -25.32
C GLY A 186 11.69 1.06 -25.43
N ARG A 187 12.83 1.71 -25.67
CA ARG A 187 14.11 1.03 -25.86
C ARG A 187 14.57 0.42 -24.53
N VAL A 188 14.91 -0.87 -24.56
CA VAL A 188 15.48 -1.61 -23.43
C VAL A 188 16.82 -2.19 -23.85
N ASP A 189 17.91 -1.74 -23.23
CA ASP A 189 19.23 -2.33 -23.46
C ASP A 189 19.34 -3.66 -22.71
N CYS A 190 19.16 -4.77 -23.43
CA CYS A 190 19.18 -6.09 -22.82
C CYS A 190 20.52 -6.40 -22.13
N LEU A 191 21.64 -5.91 -22.66
CA LEU A 191 22.96 -6.20 -22.09
C LEU A 191 23.23 -5.35 -20.84
N GLU A 192 22.79 -4.08 -20.83
CA GLU A 192 22.85 -3.24 -19.63
C GLU A 192 22.05 -3.87 -18.48
N VAL A 193 20.85 -4.39 -18.77
CA VAL A 193 20.03 -5.11 -17.77
C VAL A 193 20.76 -6.35 -17.26
N LEU A 194 21.37 -7.13 -18.15
CA LEU A 194 22.12 -8.33 -17.77
C LEU A 194 23.30 -7.97 -16.85
N ASP A 195 24.06 -6.93 -17.20
CA ASP A 195 25.22 -6.49 -16.43
C ASP A 195 24.85 -6.06 -15.03
N ASN A 196 23.76 -5.29 -14.91
CA ASN A 196 23.26 -4.86 -13.61
C ASN A 196 22.82 -6.05 -12.74
N ILE A 197 22.19 -7.06 -13.33
CA ILE A 197 21.82 -8.30 -12.62
C ILE A 197 23.08 -9.05 -12.18
N LEU A 198 24.05 -9.24 -13.06
CA LEU A 198 25.29 -9.96 -12.73
C LEU A 198 26.08 -9.24 -11.62
N ALA A 199 26.20 -7.92 -11.69
CA ALA A 199 26.85 -7.11 -10.67
C ALA A 199 26.20 -7.27 -9.29
N LYS A 200 24.86 -7.29 -9.23
CA LYS A 200 24.11 -7.46 -7.98
C LYS A 200 24.12 -8.89 -7.45
N THR A 201 24.13 -9.88 -8.33
CA THR A 201 24.07 -11.30 -7.95
C THR A 201 25.42 -11.89 -7.58
N GLN A 202 26.52 -11.27 -7.99
CA GLN A 202 27.86 -11.73 -7.60
C GLN A 202 28.08 -11.69 -6.08
N GLU A 203 27.42 -10.76 -5.37
CA GLU A 203 27.48 -10.64 -3.91
C GLU A 203 26.56 -11.63 -3.19
N VAL A 204 25.67 -12.32 -3.91
CA VAL A 204 24.72 -13.28 -3.33
C VAL A 204 25.43 -14.61 -3.06
N GLU A 205 25.37 -15.08 -1.81
CA GLU A 205 26.19 -16.18 -1.31
C GLU A 205 26.07 -17.47 -2.14
N HIS A 206 24.86 -17.89 -2.49
CA HIS A 206 24.63 -19.12 -3.25
C HIS A 206 25.04 -19.03 -4.73
N PHE A 207 25.27 -17.83 -5.26
CA PHE A 207 25.81 -17.64 -6.61
C PHE A 207 27.34 -17.60 -6.64
N ARG A 208 28.00 -17.36 -5.50
CA ARG A 208 29.47 -17.23 -5.41
C ARG A 208 30.23 -18.40 -6.05
N PRO A 209 29.86 -19.69 -5.84
CA PRO A 209 30.57 -20.81 -6.47
C PRO A 209 30.50 -20.80 -8.00
N LEU A 210 29.34 -20.42 -8.57
CA LEU A 210 29.16 -20.30 -10.02
C LEU A 210 30.09 -19.23 -10.59
N PHE A 211 30.11 -18.04 -9.96
CA PHE A 211 30.97 -16.93 -10.40
C PHE A 211 32.46 -17.24 -10.26
N GLN A 212 32.88 -17.92 -9.19
CA GLN A 212 34.26 -18.37 -9.01
C GLN A 212 34.68 -19.41 -10.05
N SER A 213 33.78 -20.32 -10.43
CA SER A 213 34.08 -21.40 -11.37
C SER A 213 34.06 -20.96 -12.83
N MET A 214 33.07 -20.18 -13.24
CA MET A 214 32.90 -19.79 -14.64
C MET A 214 33.48 -18.42 -14.96
N GLY A 215 33.53 -17.51 -13.99
CA GLY A 215 33.84 -16.10 -14.21
C GLY A 215 32.65 -15.30 -14.77
N ILE A 216 32.51 -14.05 -14.32
CA ILE A 216 31.40 -13.16 -14.72
C ILE A 216 31.33 -12.94 -16.24
N THR A 217 32.47 -12.77 -16.91
CA THR A 217 32.53 -12.57 -18.36
C THR A 217 31.96 -13.76 -19.13
N ARG A 218 32.32 -14.99 -18.74
CA ARG A 218 31.81 -16.20 -19.40
C ARG A 218 30.32 -16.38 -19.18
N ILE A 219 29.83 -16.07 -17.96
CA ILE A 219 28.39 -16.09 -17.66
C ILE A 219 27.65 -15.05 -18.49
N ARG A 220 28.19 -13.83 -18.59
CA ARG A 220 27.65 -12.77 -19.44
C ARG A 220 27.57 -13.20 -20.90
N ASP A 221 28.63 -13.78 -21.45
CA ASP A 221 28.66 -14.23 -22.84
C ASP A 221 27.67 -15.39 -23.08
N ALA A 222 27.60 -16.33 -22.14
CA ALA A 222 26.66 -17.44 -22.19
C ALA A 222 25.20 -16.98 -22.27
N LEU A 223 24.83 -15.99 -21.44
CA LEU A 223 23.48 -15.46 -21.37
C LEU A 223 23.22 -14.49 -22.53
N GLY A 224 24.06 -13.48 -22.68
CA GLY A 224 23.93 -12.38 -23.64
C GLY A 224 24.09 -12.78 -25.10
N GLY A 225 24.85 -13.83 -25.39
CA GLY A 225 25.07 -14.37 -26.74
C GLY A 225 23.91 -15.23 -27.27
N THR A 226 22.93 -15.56 -26.43
CA THR A 226 21.93 -16.59 -26.74
C THR A 226 20.47 -16.14 -26.56
N ILE A 227 20.26 -14.85 -26.30
CA ILE A 227 18.94 -14.22 -26.36
C ILE A 227 18.28 -14.43 -27.73
N ASP A 228 16.96 -14.60 -27.76
CA ASP A 228 16.23 -14.69 -29.02
C ASP A 228 16.47 -13.42 -29.87
N PRO A 229 16.93 -13.53 -31.13
CA PRO A 229 17.26 -12.36 -31.94
C PRO A 229 16.07 -11.41 -32.16
N LYS A 230 14.84 -11.94 -32.24
CA LYS A 230 13.64 -11.09 -32.40
C LYS A 230 13.35 -10.33 -31.12
N LEU A 231 13.53 -10.96 -29.95
CA LEU A 231 13.42 -10.27 -28.67
C LEU A 231 14.45 -9.14 -28.56
N ARG A 232 15.72 -9.41 -28.89
CA ARG A 232 16.78 -8.39 -28.90
C ARG A 232 16.41 -7.21 -29.81
N MET A 233 16.06 -7.49 -31.07
CA MET A 233 15.65 -6.45 -32.03
C MET A 233 14.44 -5.64 -31.55
N MET A 234 13.45 -6.31 -30.94
CA MET A 234 12.26 -5.65 -30.38
C MET A 234 12.64 -4.70 -29.25
N CYS A 235 13.54 -5.10 -28.35
CA CYS A 235 13.99 -4.30 -27.22
C CYS A 235 14.86 -3.11 -27.67
N GLU A 236 15.83 -3.36 -28.54
CA GLU A 236 16.75 -2.33 -29.05
C GLU A 236 16.04 -1.30 -29.95
N GLY A 237 15.05 -1.75 -30.72
CA GLY A 237 14.22 -0.89 -31.56
C GLY A 237 13.14 -0.10 -30.79
N GLY A 238 12.97 -0.36 -29.50
CA GLY A 238 11.93 0.27 -28.69
C GLY A 238 10.51 -0.11 -29.09
N LEU A 239 10.33 -1.37 -29.49
CA LEU A 239 9.11 -1.91 -30.06
C LEU A 239 8.40 -2.89 -29.09
N VAL A 240 8.66 -2.79 -27.79
CA VAL A 240 8.13 -3.74 -26.80
C VAL A 240 6.68 -3.38 -26.46
N ASN A 241 5.75 -4.04 -27.15
CA ASN A 241 4.31 -3.92 -26.98
C ASN A 241 3.63 -5.27 -27.28
N PHE A 242 2.32 -5.37 -27.00
CA PHE A 242 1.56 -6.62 -27.18
C PHE A 242 1.72 -7.23 -28.59
N THR A 243 1.53 -6.43 -29.64
CA THR A 243 1.55 -6.91 -31.04
C THR A 243 2.89 -7.58 -31.39
N ASN A 244 3.99 -6.95 -31.01
CA ASN A 244 5.32 -7.50 -31.28
C ASN A 244 5.63 -8.69 -30.38
N ILE A 245 5.17 -8.68 -29.13
CA ILE A 245 5.29 -9.82 -28.20
C ILE A 245 4.55 -11.06 -28.75
N GLN A 246 3.36 -10.88 -29.30
CA GLN A 246 2.59 -11.99 -29.90
C GLN A 246 3.33 -12.64 -31.09
N GLY A 247 4.11 -11.83 -31.82
CA GLY A 247 4.97 -12.26 -32.93
C GLY A 247 6.29 -12.91 -32.52
N LEU A 248 6.62 -12.97 -31.21
CA LEU A 248 7.86 -13.57 -30.73
C LEU A 248 7.89 -15.09 -30.91
N GLY A 249 9.13 -15.54 -31.15
CA GLY A 249 9.64 -16.86 -30.81
C GLY A 249 9.05 -18.06 -31.54
N ARG A 250 9.64 -19.21 -31.19
CA ARG A 250 9.14 -20.55 -31.51
C ARG A 250 8.21 -21.01 -30.39
N ASP A 251 7.30 -21.94 -30.70
CA ASP A 251 6.40 -22.52 -29.71
C ASP A 251 7.19 -23.35 -28.69
N ALA A 252 7.22 -22.87 -27.43
CA ALA A 252 7.95 -23.53 -26.35
C ALA A 252 7.34 -24.91 -26.00
N SER A 253 6.07 -25.16 -26.33
CA SER A 253 5.37 -26.43 -26.05
C SER A 253 5.99 -27.63 -26.79
N THR A 254 6.73 -27.36 -27.85
CA THR A 254 7.40 -28.38 -28.68
C THR A 254 8.83 -28.67 -28.25
N MET A 255 9.41 -27.85 -27.37
CA MET A 255 10.85 -27.88 -27.06
C MET A 255 11.17 -28.82 -25.90
N VAL A 256 12.02 -29.82 -26.14
CA VAL A 256 12.49 -30.74 -25.08
C VAL A 256 13.72 -30.24 -24.32
N SER A 257 14.29 -29.11 -24.75
CA SER A 257 15.51 -28.53 -24.16
C SER A 257 15.22 -27.67 -22.93
N PRO A 258 16.25 -27.41 -22.10
CA PRO A 258 16.21 -26.36 -21.10
C PRO A 258 16.02 -24.97 -21.73
N GLY A 259 15.42 -24.04 -20.98
CA GLY A 259 15.28 -22.66 -21.41
C GLY A 259 14.29 -21.83 -20.60
N ILE A 260 14.14 -20.58 -21.03
CA ILE A 260 13.17 -19.61 -20.50
C ILE A 260 12.06 -19.44 -21.52
N TYR A 261 10.82 -19.54 -21.06
CA TYR A 261 9.62 -19.29 -21.85
C TYR A 261 8.85 -18.09 -21.31
N LEU A 262 8.08 -17.47 -22.20
CA LEU A 262 7.07 -16.49 -21.90
C LEU A 262 5.71 -17.10 -22.20
N HIS A 263 4.80 -17.00 -21.24
CA HIS A 263 3.39 -17.26 -21.43
C HIS A 263 2.65 -15.94 -21.56
N VAL A 264 1.99 -15.77 -22.71
CA VAL A 264 1.21 -14.58 -23.04
C VAL A 264 -0.26 -14.96 -22.94
N LEU A 265 -1.01 -14.24 -22.10
CA LEU A 265 -2.44 -14.37 -21.90
C LEU A 265 -3.10 -13.06 -22.31
N TRP A 266 -4.25 -13.09 -22.98
CA TRP A 266 -4.96 -11.86 -23.34
C TRP A 266 -6.46 -12.06 -23.40
N ILE A 267 -7.20 -10.96 -23.31
CA ILE A 267 -8.65 -10.95 -23.56
C ILE A 267 -8.87 -10.87 -25.07
N LYS A 268 -9.61 -11.81 -25.63
CA LYS A 268 -9.80 -11.95 -27.09
C LYS A 268 -10.44 -10.72 -27.72
N GLU A 269 -11.39 -10.11 -27.03
CA GLU A 269 -12.14 -8.93 -27.45
C GLU A 269 -11.28 -7.67 -27.41
N ASN A 270 -10.21 -7.65 -26.59
CA ASN A 270 -9.36 -6.47 -26.44
C ASN A 270 -7.90 -6.79 -26.09
N PRO A 271 -7.17 -7.45 -27.00
CA PRO A 271 -5.89 -8.08 -26.69
C PRO A 271 -4.76 -7.07 -26.42
N VAL A 272 -4.80 -5.90 -27.06
CA VAL A 272 -3.81 -4.84 -26.87
C VAL A 272 -3.99 -4.12 -25.53
N ARG A 273 -5.23 -4.03 -25.02
CA ARG A 273 -5.53 -3.36 -23.76
C ARG A 273 -5.36 -4.26 -22.54
N ARG A 274 -5.73 -5.54 -22.66
CA ARG A 274 -5.68 -6.48 -21.54
C ARG A 274 -4.93 -7.74 -21.91
N PHE A 275 -3.66 -7.77 -21.52
CA PHE A 275 -2.81 -8.94 -21.60
C PHE A 275 -1.94 -9.05 -20.35
N TRP A 276 -1.51 -10.28 -20.08
CA TRP A 276 -0.63 -10.62 -18.98
C TRP A 276 0.53 -11.45 -19.47
N LEU A 277 1.68 -11.19 -18.87
CA LEU A 277 2.93 -11.89 -19.14
C LEU A 277 3.33 -12.70 -17.91
N TYR A 278 3.75 -13.94 -18.15
CA TYR A 278 4.41 -14.77 -17.16
C TYR A 278 5.69 -15.32 -17.77
N VAL A 279 6.83 -15.01 -17.18
CA VAL A 279 8.13 -15.60 -17.54
C VAL A 279 8.35 -16.81 -16.64
N GLY A 280 8.86 -17.90 -17.20
CA GLY A 280 9.22 -19.08 -16.42
C GLY A 280 10.35 -19.87 -17.04
N GLN A 281 11.02 -20.68 -16.23
CA GLN A 281 12.07 -21.59 -16.67
C GLN A 281 11.65 -23.07 -16.67
N SER A 282 12.37 -23.88 -17.42
CA SER A 282 12.30 -25.34 -17.33
C SER A 282 13.58 -26.00 -17.84
N ILE A 283 13.89 -27.18 -17.32
CA ILE A 283 14.88 -28.10 -17.91
C ILE A 283 14.32 -28.89 -19.10
N ASN A 284 12.98 -28.96 -19.21
CA ASN A 284 12.24 -29.56 -20.32
C ASN A 284 10.95 -28.75 -20.53
N MET A 285 10.97 -27.82 -21.48
CA MET A 285 9.87 -26.88 -21.69
C MET A 285 8.56 -27.58 -22.08
N LYS A 286 8.61 -28.57 -22.97
CA LYS A 286 7.46 -29.37 -23.40
C LYS A 286 6.76 -30.04 -22.22
N ALA A 287 7.53 -30.73 -21.36
CA ALA A 287 6.97 -31.37 -20.17
C ALA A 287 6.35 -30.35 -19.21
N ARG A 288 7.03 -29.22 -18.99
CA ARG A 288 6.54 -28.16 -18.09
C ARG A 288 5.27 -27.48 -18.60
N ILE A 289 5.17 -27.23 -19.90
CA ILE A 289 3.99 -26.62 -20.52
C ILE A 289 2.81 -27.59 -20.54
N ASN A 290 3.07 -28.87 -20.82
CA ASN A 290 2.06 -29.92 -20.66
C ASN A 290 1.52 -29.98 -19.23
N ASP A 291 2.41 -29.83 -18.25
CA ASP A 291 2.03 -29.74 -16.84
C ASP A 291 1.19 -28.50 -16.53
N HIS A 292 1.58 -27.33 -17.05
CA HIS A 292 0.80 -26.09 -16.94
C HIS A 292 -0.62 -26.23 -17.50
N ASN A 293 -0.79 -26.97 -18.59
CA ASN A 293 -2.08 -27.21 -19.23
C ASN A 293 -2.99 -28.20 -18.46
N ARG A 294 -2.47 -28.91 -17.44
CA ARG A 294 -3.28 -29.85 -16.65
C ARG A 294 -4.15 -29.09 -15.64
N ARG A 295 -5.46 -29.11 -15.82
CA ARG A 295 -6.45 -28.52 -14.88
C ARG A 295 -6.21 -28.91 -13.42
N ARG A 296 -5.89 -30.17 -13.14
CA ARG A 296 -5.56 -30.64 -11.78
C ARG A 296 -4.37 -29.88 -11.19
N ARG A 297 -3.33 -29.62 -11.97
CA ARG A 297 -2.15 -28.88 -11.51
C ARG A 297 -2.52 -27.43 -11.21
N GLN A 298 -3.26 -26.80 -12.11
CA GLN A 298 -3.72 -25.42 -11.95
C GLN A 298 -4.60 -25.26 -10.70
N GLY A 299 -5.42 -26.26 -10.36
CA GLY A 299 -6.27 -26.24 -9.16
C GLY A 299 -5.52 -26.44 -7.84
N ILE A 300 -4.39 -27.18 -7.85
CA ILE A 300 -3.59 -27.42 -6.64
C ILE A 300 -2.64 -26.25 -6.37
N HIS A 301 -2.16 -25.57 -7.42
CA HIS A 301 -1.23 -24.45 -7.29
C HIS A 301 -1.95 -23.12 -7.45
N PHE A 302 -2.37 -22.51 -6.33
CA PHE A 302 -3.09 -21.23 -6.32
C PHE A 302 -2.17 -20.01 -6.49
N GLY A 303 -1.36 -20.01 -7.56
CA GLY A 303 -0.53 -18.86 -7.93
C GLY A 303 -1.31 -17.84 -8.78
N LEU A 304 -0.87 -16.58 -8.78
CA LEU A 304 -1.49 -15.52 -9.58
C LEU A 304 -1.59 -15.87 -11.07
N HIS A 305 -0.55 -16.51 -11.63
CA HIS A 305 -0.56 -16.98 -13.02
C HIS A 305 -1.77 -17.89 -13.32
N TYR A 306 -2.03 -18.89 -12.47
CA TYR A 306 -3.17 -19.79 -12.67
C TYR A 306 -4.51 -19.13 -12.30
N HIS A 307 -4.53 -18.23 -11.31
CA HIS A 307 -5.72 -17.47 -10.97
C HIS A 307 -6.22 -16.67 -12.17
N VAL A 308 -5.35 -15.92 -12.84
CA VAL A 308 -5.68 -15.12 -14.02
C VAL A 308 -6.06 -16.02 -15.21
N TRP A 309 -5.30 -17.08 -15.44
CA TRP A 309 -5.55 -17.99 -16.56
C TRP A 309 -6.87 -18.77 -16.44
N ASN A 310 -7.30 -19.09 -15.21
CA ASN A 310 -8.51 -19.87 -14.96
C ASN A 310 -9.78 -19.04 -14.82
N GLN A 311 -9.71 -17.72 -14.99
CA GLN A 311 -10.90 -16.88 -15.00
C GLN A 311 -11.86 -17.29 -16.13
N PRO A 312 -13.18 -17.06 -15.97
CA PRO A 312 -14.20 -17.54 -16.89
C PRO A 312 -14.12 -16.92 -18.29
N ASP A 313 -13.61 -15.69 -18.44
CA ASP A 313 -13.51 -15.08 -19.77
C ASP A 313 -12.53 -15.86 -20.65
N GLU A 314 -12.88 -16.03 -21.94
CA GLU A 314 -12.04 -16.68 -22.93
C GLU A 314 -10.71 -15.93 -23.04
N LYS A 315 -9.65 -16.53 -22.49
CA LYS A 315 -8.28 -16.01 -22.55
C LYS A 315 -7.46 -16.90 -23.48
N PRO A 316 -7.34 -16.55 -24.77
CA PRO A 316 -6.36 -17.19 -25.62
C PRO A 316 -4.96 -17.03 -25.00
N SER A 317 -4.11 -18.01 -25.28
CA SER A 317 -2.80 -18.08 -24.68
C SER A 317 -1.75 -18.66 -25.62
N LYS A 318 -0.49 -18.26 -25.43
CA LYS A 318 0.65 -18.75 -26.21
C LYS A 318 1.89 -18.87 -25.34
N PHE A 319 2.64 -19.95 -25.53
CA PHE A 319 3.96 -20.11 -24.94
C PHE A 319 5.04 -19.88 -26.00
N VAL A 320 5.98 -18.97 -25.73
CA VAL A 320 7.09 -18.65 -26.64
C VAL A 320 8.42 -18.81 -25.95
N VAL A 321 9.44 -19.26 -26.68
CA VAL A 321 10.81 -19.34 -26.17
C VAL A 321 11.44 -17.95 -26.16
N LEU A 322 12.01 -17.54 -25.02
CA LEU A 322 12.79 -16.30 -24.89
C LEU A 322 14.31 -16.57 -24.94
N TRP A 323 14.72 -17.69 -24.35
CA TRP A 323 16.12 -18.02 -24.18
C TRP A 323 16.34 -19.55 -24.08
N THR A 324 17.46 -20.02 -24.60
CA THR A 324 17.93 -21.41 -24.45
C THR A 324 19.43 -21.39 -24.25
N PRO A 325 20.00 -22.23 -23.38
CA PRO A 325 21.44 -22.33 -23.24
C PRO A 325 22.04 -22.81 -24.57
N ARG A 326 23.01 -22.07 -25.11
CA ARG A 326 23.85 -22.53 -26.23
C ARG A 326 25.34 -22.53 -25.86
N LEU A 327 25.60 -22.88 -24.61
CA LEU A 327 26.94 -23.24 -24.15
C LEU A 327 27.23 -24.68 -24.58
N PRO A 328 28.26 -24.94 -25.41
CA PRO A 328 28.62 -26.30 -25.83
C PRO A 328 28.81 -27.27 -24.64
N GLU A 329 29.34 -26.75 -23.54
CA GLU A 329 29.60 -27.45 -22.30
C GLU A 329 28.42 -27.44 -21.30
N TYR A 330 27.25 -26.88 -21.66
CA TYR A 330 26.13 -26.72 -20.71
C TYR A 330 25.78 -28.03 -20.01
N ASP A 331 25.65 -29.12 -20.78
CA ASP A 331 25.26 -30.43 -20.25
C ASP A 331 26.34 -31.08 -19.39
N SER A 332 27.59 -30.60 -19.49
CA SER A 332 28.71 -31.03 -18.64
C SER A 332 28.84 -30.22 -17.34
N LEU A 333 28.10 -29.12 -17.20
CA LEU A 333 28.10 -28.33 -15.96
C LEU A 333 27.41 -29.09 -14.82
N PRO A 334 27.86 -28.88 -13.57
CA PRO A 334 27.14 -29.35 -12.38
C PRO A 334 25.66 -28.96 -12.43
N GLN A 335 24.79 -29.82 -11.88
CA GLN A 335 23.34 -29.58 -11.90
C GLN A 335 22.98 -28.28 -11.18
N GLU A 336 23.63 -27.97 -10.06
CA GLU A 336 23.44 -26.70 -9.37
C GLU A 336 23.78 -25.49 -10.25
N TYR A 337 24.85 -25.56 -11.05
CA TYR A 337 25.28 -24.45 -11.92
C TYR A 337 24.31 -24.25 -13.07
N ARG A 338 23.80 -25.33 -13.66
CA ARG A 338 22.73 -25.25 -14.66
C ARG A 338 21.48 -24.59 -14.11
N GLN A 339 21.08 -24.91 -12.88
CA GLN A 339 19.92 -24.30 -12.22
C GLN A 339 20.16 -22.81 -11.92
N LEU A 340 21.35 -22.43 -11.42
CA LEU A 340 21.70 -21.03 -11.17
C LEU A 340 21.75 -20.20 -12.46
N LEU A 341 22.26 -20.76 -13.56
CA LEU A 341 22.22 -20.10 -14.87
C LEU A 341 20.79 -19.88 -15.36
N LEU A 342 19.90 -20.86 -15.17
CA LEU A 342 18.49 -20.68 -15.49
C LEU A 342 17.85 -19.59 -14.61
N ASN A 343 18.14 -19.54 -13.31
CA ASN A 343 17.63 -18.50 -12.41
C ASN A 343 18.09 -17.10 -12.85
N LEU A 344 19.34 -16.94 -13.29
CA LEU A 344 19.86 -15.68 -13.86
C LEU A 344 19.14 -15.33 -15.16
N ALA A 345 18.99 -16.30 -16.07
CA ALA A 345 18.31 -16.09 -17.34
C ALA A 345 16.83 -15.72 -17.15
N GLU A 346 16.12 -16.37 -16.23
CA GLU A 346 14.72 -16.07 -15.90
C GLU A 346 14.60 -14.66 -15.31
N THR A 347 15.47 -14.30 -14.36
CA THR A 347 15.49 -12.96 -13.76
C THR A 347 15.77 -11.89 -14.80
N TRP A 348 16.68 -12.17 -15.74
CA TRP A 348 17.00 -11.28 -16.84
C TRP A 348 15.82 -11.04 -17.77
N MET A 349 15.15 -12.11 -18.20
CA MET A 349 13.94 -12.00 -19.04
C MET A 349 12.79 -11.30 -18.32
N CYS A 350 12.62 -11.60 -17.03
CA CYS A 350 11.68 -10.91 -16.15
C CYS A 350 11.94 -9.40 -16.08
N CYS A 351 13.20 -8.96 -16.04
CA CYS A 351 13.55 -7.55 -16.01
C CYS A 351 13.33 -6.87 -17.38
N ILE A 352 13.75 -7.51 -18.47
CA ILE A 352 13.53 -6.99 -19.84
C ILE A 352 12.04 -6.74 -20.11
N LEU A 353 11.20 -7.71 -19.74
CA LEU A 353 9.74 -7.65 -19.94
C LEU A 353 8.98 -7.09 -18.72
N GLN A 354 9.72 -6.64 -17.70
CA GLN A 354 9.20 -6.02 -16.48
C GLN A 354 8.06 -6.80 -15.81
N THR A 355 8.16 -8.14 -15.77
CA THR A 355 7.09 -8.99 -15.25
C THR A 355 7.08 -9.12 -13.73
N LEU A 356 8.13 -8.65 -13.06
CA LEU A 356 8.31 -8.72 -11.61
C LEU A 356 7.54 -7.61 -10.85
N PRO A 357 7.34 -7.77 -9.54
CA PRO A 357 6.78 -6.73 -8.69
C PRO A 357 7.71 -5.49 -8.62
N PRO A 358 7.17 -4.29 -8.34
CA PRO A 358 7.92 -3.03 -8.38
C PRO A 358 9.22 -3.04 -7.58
N HIS A 359 9.18 -3.49 -6.33
CA HIS A 359 10.36 -3.53 -5.44
C HIS A 359 11.50 -4.43 -5.97
N HIS A 360 11.20 -5.48 -6.73
CA HIS A 360 12.25 -6.30 -7.36
C HIS A 360 12.79 -5.59 -8.60
N LEU A 361 11.93 -4.96 -9.41
CA LEU A 361 12.37 -4.19 -10.58
C LEU A 361 13.23 -2.99 -10.17
N GLU A 362 12.88 -2.26 -9.12
CA GLU A 362 13.70 -1.18 -8.56
C GLU A 362 15.09 -1.67 -8.15
N ASN A 363 15.18 -2.91 -7.67
CA ASN A 363 16.44 -3.50 -7.26
C ASN A 363 17.26 -4.04 -8.44
N TYR A 364 16.66 -4.58 -9.51
CA TYR A 364 17.40 -5.28 -10.56
C TYR A 364 17.40 -4.61 -11.94
N LEU A 365 16.57 -3.59 -12.17
CA LEU A 365 16.69 -2.74 -13.35
C LEU A 365 17.80 -1.70 -13.16
N PRO A 366 18.55 -1.37 -14.22
CA PRO A 366 19.39 -0.17 -14.25
C PRO A 366 18.54 1.08 -14.00
N SER A 367 19.10 2.07 -13.29
CA SER A 367 18.40 3.34 -12.99
C SER A 367 18.05 4.16 -14.23
N SER A 368 18.70 3.87 -15.36
CA SER A 368 18.41 4.43 -16.70
C SER A 368 17.10 3.93 -17.29
N ILE A 369 16.58 2.77 -16.84
CA ILE A 369 15.41 2.09 -17.41
C ILE A 369 14.20 2.27 -16.50
N LYS A 370 13.12 2.83 -17.05
CA LYS A 370 11.86 3.03 -16.32
C LYS A 370 11.07 1.73 -16.22
N SER A 371 10.50 1.47 -15.05
CA SER A 371 9.68 0.30 -14.73
C SER A 371 8.19 0.48 -15.08
N LEU A 372 7.89 0.83 -16.33
CA LEU A 372 6.54 1.17 -16.82
C LEU A 372 5.48 0.07 -16.64
N TRP A 373 5.86 -1.21 -16.63
CA TRP A 373 4.92 -2.34 -16.46
C TRP A 373 4.95 -2.97 -15.07
N ALA A 374 5.66 -2.37 -14.12
CA ALA A 374 5.86 -2.92 -12.79
C ALA A 374 4.55 -3.31 -12.10
N GLY A 375 4.48 -4.55 -11.61
CA GLY A 375 3.34 -5.06 -10.86
C GLY A 375 2.05 -5.31 -11.67
N ARG A 376 2.10 -5.20 -13.00
CA ARG A 376 0.96 -5.47 -13.91
C ARG A 376 0.99 -6.87 -14.52
N HIS A 377 1.89 -7.74 -14.06
CA HIS A 377 2.17 -9.05 -14.64
C HIS A 377 2.25 -10.15 -13.57
N LEU A 378 2.46 -11.39 -14.01
CA LEU A 378 2.09 -12.57 -13.23
C LEU A 378 3.24 -13.16 -12.39
N ASN A 379 4.47 -12.67 -12.55
CA ASN A 379 5.59 -13.10 -11.72
C ASN A 379 5.51 -12.42 -10.35
N ILE A 380 5.38 -13.21 -9.28
CA ILE A 380 5.36 -12.71 -7.90
C ILE A 380 6.72 -12.88 -7.23
N ALA A 381 7.39 -14.00 -7.51
CA ALA A 381 8.64 -14.34 -6.87
C ALA A 381 9.84 -14.01 -7.76
N LEU A 382 10.93 -13.57 -7.14
CA LEU A 382 12.22 -13.34 -7.77
C LEU A 382 12.89 -14.69 -8.11
N PRO A 383 13.17 -15.00 -9.40
CA PRO A 383 13.70 -16.30 -9.80
C PRO A 383 15.05 -16.67 -9.20
N LEU A 384 15.85 -15.68 -8.76
CA LEU A 384 17.15 -15.90 -8.11
C LEU A 384 17.10 -16.79 -6.86
N TRP A 385 15.95 -16.85 -6.20
CA TRP A 385 15.71 -17.66 -5.00
C TRP A 385 15.06 -19.01 -5.29
N GLN A 386 14.76 -19.30 -6.55
CA GLN A 386 14.19 -20.59 -6.92
C GLN A 386 15.19 -21.71 -6.64
N SER A 387 14.73 -22.73 -5.91
CA SER A 387 15.53 -23.85 -5.38
C SER A 387 16.37 -23.55 -4.14
N PHE A 388 16.26 -22.35 -3.56
CA PHE A 388 16.97 -21.96 -2.32
C PHE A 388 16.04 -21.46 -1.20
N SER A 389 14.72 -21.46 -1.42
CA SER A 389 13.73 -20.92 -0.47
C SER A 389 13.40 -21.86 0.71
N GLU A 390 14.41 -22.51 1.29
CA GLU A 390 14.24 -23.42 2.42
C GLU A 390 14.05 -22.66 3.74
N SER A 391 14.74 -21.52 3.93
CA SER A 391 14.55 -20.65 5.08
C SER A 391 13.36 -19.69 4.91
N TRP A 392 12.89 -19.10 6.02
CA TRP A 392 11.81 -18.12 5.99
C TRP A 392 12.28 -16.78 5.41
N GLU A 393 13.51 -16.39 5.72
CA GLU A 393 14.18 -15.19 5.23
C GLU A 393 14.28 -15.23 3.70
N ASP A 394 14.75 -16.33 3.12
CA ASP A 394 14.85 -16.51 1.67
C ASP A 394 13.48 -16.43 0.98
N ARG A 395 12.42 -16.92 1.65
CA ARG A 395 11.05 -16.81 1.13
C ARG A 395 10.55 -15.37 1.15
N VAL A 396 10.83 -14.63 2.22
CA VAL A 396 10.47 -13.22 2.33
C VAL A 396 11.19 -12.41 1.26
N ASP A 397 12.49 -12.64 1.06
CA ASP A 397 13.29 -11.99 0.03
C ASP A 397 12.87 -12.42 -1.38
N SER A 398 12.38 -13.65 -1.55
CA SER A 398 11.88 -14.11 -2.85
C SER A 398 10.56 -13.45 -3.26
N ILE A 399 9.69 -13.07 -2.33
CA ILE A 399 8.34 -12.52 -2.64
C ILE A 399 8.25 -11.02 -2.31
N GLY A 400 9.21 -10.47 -1.57
CA GLY A 400 9.22 -9.09 -1.06
C GLY A 400 8.39 -8.88 0.22
N GLY A 401 7.92 -9.96 0.83
CA GLY A 401 7.21 -9.94 2.11
C GLY A 401 5.93 -9.10 2.13
N ARG A 402 5.69 -8.43 3.27
CA ARG A 402 4.43 -7.73 3.56
C ARG A 402 4.20 -6.51 2.67
N ALA A 403 5.26 -5.77 2.32
CA ALA A 403 5.14 -4.57 1.51
C ALA A 403 4.61 -4.92 0.11
N THR A 404 5.21 -5.94 -0.53
CA THR A 404 4.80 -6.42 -1.85
C THR A 404 3.38 -7.00 -1.83
N PHE A 405 3.04 -7.81 -0.81
CA PHE A 405 1.67 -8.31 -0.71
C PHE A 405 0.64 -7.19 -0.52
N SER A 406 1.00 -6.12 0.22
CA SER A 406 0.14 -4.94 0.37
C SER A 406 -0.03 -4.20 -0.97
N ALA A 407 1.03 -4.13 -1.78
CA ALA A 407 0.95 -3.58 -3.13
C ALA A 407 0.01 -4.40 -4.03
N PHE A 408 0.00 -5.73 -3.93
CA PHE A 408 -0.97 -6.55 -4.68
C PHE A 408 -2.42 -6.27 -4.25
N LEU A 409 -2.68 -6.09 -2.96
CA LEU A 409 -4.00 -5.70 -2.45
C LEU A 409 -4.46 -4.32 -2.96
N GLN A 410 -3.52 -3.48 -3.37
CA GLN A 410 -3.75 -2.13 -3.90
C GLN A 410 -3.49 -2.03 -5.41
N SER A 411 -3.24 -3.15 -6.09
CA SER A 411 -2.89 -3.16 -7.51
C SER A 411 -3.97 -2.48 -8.34
N SER A 412 -3.58 -1.72 -9.36
CA SER A 412 -4.52 -1.17 -10.35
C SER A 412 -5.16 -2.29 -11.19
N ASP A 413 -4.46 -3.41 -11.38
CA ASP A 413 -4.99 -4.59 -12.06
C ASP A 413 -6.05 -5.29 -11.17
N PRO A 414 -7.32 -5.34 -11.61
CA PRO A 414 -8.40 -5.93 -10.82
C PRO A 414 -8.21 -7.43 -10.54
N GLU A 415 -7.56 -8.18 -11.43
CA GLU A 415 -7.34 -9.62 -11.28
C GLU A 415 -6.25 -9.90 -10.25
N VAL A 416 -5.16 -9.11 -10.26
CA VAL A 416 -4.10 -9.19 -9.24
C VAL A 416 -4.67 -8.85 -7.85
N ARG A 417 -5.49 -7.80 -7.78
CA ARG A 417 -6.14 -7.37 -6.54
C ARG A 417 -7.11 -8.42 -6.01
N ARG A 418 -7.91 -9.03 -6.89
CA ARG A 418 -8.85 -10.11 -6.53
C ARG A 418 -8.12 -11.33 -5.99
N TRP A 419 -7.07 -11.78 -6.68
CA TRP A 419 -6.22 -12.88 -6.21
C TRP A 419 -5.66 -12.61 -4.81
N ALA A 420 -5.08 -11.43 -4.58
CA ALA A 420 -4.49 -11.09 -3.29
C ALA A 420 -5.52 -11.06 -2.15
N LYS A 421 -6.73 -10.54 -2.41
CA LYS A 421 -7.86 -10.59 -1.46
C LYS A 421 -8.21 -12.04 -1.13
N GLN A 422 -8.37 -12.90 -2.13
CA GLN A 422 -8.69 -14.32 -1.93
C GLN A 422 -7.62 -15.06 -1.12
N VAL A 423 -6.33 -14.84 -1.40
CA VAL A 423 -5.23 -15.45 -0.62
C VAL A 423 -5.28 -15.01 0.84
N ARG A 424 -5.49 -13.70 1.09
CA ARG A 424 -5.61 -13.15 2.43
C ARG A 424 -6.81 -13.75 3.17
N ASP A 425 -7.96 -13.79 2.51
CA ASP A 425 -9.22 -14.21 3.10
C ASP A 425 -9.19 -15.71 3.40
N ALA A 426 -8.70 -16.54 2.46
CA ALA A 426 -8.48 -17.97 2.67
C ALA A 426 -7.55 -18.25 3.86
N PHE A 427 -6.45 -17.48 4.01
CA PHE A 427 -5.58 -17.62 5.17
C PHE A 427 -6.29 -17.23 6.48
N ASN A 428 -7.10 -16.18 6.48
CA ASN A 428 -7.86 -15.74 7.65
C ASN A 428 -8.98 -16.71 8.03
N GLU A 429 -9.61 -17.35 7.05
CA GLU A 429 -10.63 -18.39 7.26
C GLU A 429 -10.08 -19.60 8.02
N LEU A 430 -8.77 -19.91 7.89
CA LEU A 430 -8.12 -20.98 8.66
C LEU A 430 -8.30 -20.80 10.17
N ARG A 431 -8.43 -19.56 10.66
CA ARG A 431 -8.70 -19.24 12.07
C ARG A 431 -9.98 -19.91 12.59
N ASN A 432 -11.01 -19.93 11.76
CA ASN A 432 -12.34 -20.45 12.09
C ASN A 432 -12.65 -21.77 11.37
N SER A 433 -11.64 -22.40 10.74
CA SER A 433 -11.81 -23.66 10.03
C SER A 433 -12.41 -24.72 10.95
N PRO A 434 -13.37 -25.56 10.50
CA PRO A 434 -13.87 -26.67 11.30
C PRO A 434 -12.78 -27.71 11.59
N ASP A 435 -11.74 -27.79 10.75
CA ASP A 435 -10.61 -28.71 10.92
C ASP A 435 -9.64 -28.19 12.01
N PRO A 436 -9.45 -28.93 13.12
CA PRO A 436 -8.52 -28.54 14.18
C PRO A 436 -7.07 -28.43 13.73
N ILE A 437 -6.63 -29.20 12.72
CA ILE A 437 -5.26 -29.17 12.20
C ILE A 437 -5.01 -27.83 11.51
N LEU A 438 -5.95 -27.36 10.71
CA LEU A 438 -5.85 -26.07 10.02
C LEU A 438 -5.88 -24.88 10.99
N ARG A 439 -6.71 -24.94 12.05
CA ARG A 439 -6.69 -23.93 13.11
C ARG A 439 -5.35 -23.90 13.84
N ALA A 440 -4.82 -25.08 14.22
CA ALA A 440 -3.53 -25.18 14.89
C ALA A 440 -2.37 -24.65 14.02
N TYR A 441 -2.42 -24.89 12.71
CA TYR A 441 -1.49 -24.32 11.74
C TYR A 441 -1.55 -22.78 11.75
N TYR A 442 -2.76 -22.19 11.64
CA TYR A 442 -2.95 -20.75 11.70
C TYR A 442 -2.39 -20.15 13.00
N GLU A 443 -2.75 -20.72 14.16
CA GLU A 443 -2.26 -20.26 15.46
C GLU A 443 -0.74 -20.34 15.57
N SER A 444 -0.14 -21.43 15.07
CA SER A 444 1.32 -21.58 15.04
C SER A 444 1.97 -20.46 14.23
N LYS A 445 1.46 -20.18 13.03
CA LYS A 445 1.98 -19.12 12.16
C LYS A 445 1.78 -17.72 12.73
N ILE A 446 0.63 -17.43 13.33
CA ILE A 446 0.41 -16.15 14.01
C ILE A 446 1.36 -15.99 15.21
N ARG A 447 1.60 -17.04 16.00
CA ARG A 447 2.58 -17.01 17.10
C ARG A 447 3.99 -16.73 16.59
N GLU A 448 4.42 -17.43 15.55
CA GLU A 448 5.73 -17.24 14.90
C GLU A 448 5.92 -15.79 14.43
N ILE A 449 4.96 -15.27 13.65
CA ILE A 449 4.98 -13.89 13.15
C ILE A 449 4.99 -12.88 14.30
N THR A 450 4.22 -13.13 15.37
CA THR A 450 4.16 -12.25 16.54
C THR A 450 5.50 -12.23 17.29
N ARG A 451 6.15 -13.38 17.47
CA ARG A 451 7.48 -13.46 18.10
C ARG A 451 8.52 -12.69 17.27
N ALA A 452 8.57 -12.93 15.96
CA ALA A 452 9.46 -12.22 15.05
C ALA A 452 9.22 -10.70 15.07
N GLY A 453 7.95 -10.28 15.04
CA GLY A 453 7.55 -8.88 15.14
C GLY A 453 7.98 -8.23 16.46
N ASN A 454 7.85 -8.94 17.58
CA ASN A 454 8.29 -8.48 18.90
C ASN A 454 9.82 -8.37 18.98
N ALA A 455 10.56 -9.35 18.46
CA ALA A 455 12.01 -9.32 18.39
C ALA A 455 12.51 -8.12 17.56
N ALA A 456 11.96 -7.90 16.36
CA ALA A 456 12.29 -6.75 15.53
C ALA A 456 11.90 -5.42 16.17
N HIS A 457 10.78 -5.37 16.92
CA HIS A 457 10.41 -4.19 17.69
C HIS A 457 11.41 -3.89 18.81
N LEU A 458 11.86 -4.92 19.53
CA LEU A 458 12.86 -4.79 20.58
C LEU A 458 14.19 -4.30 20.02
N GLU A 459 14.66 -4.88 18.91
CA GLU A 459 15.94 -4.47 18.31
C GLU A 459 15.91 -3.01 17.84
N ARG A 460 14.80 -2.57 17.23
CA ARG A 460 14.60 -1.14 16.91
C ARG A 460 14.55 -0.26 18.15
N ALA A 461 13.94 -0.73 19.24
CA ALA A 461 13.92 0.02 20.49
C ALA A 461 15.33 0.14 21.09
N ARG A 462 16.10 -0.94 21.05
CA ARG A 462 17.51 -0.99 21.46
C ARG A 462 18.35 -0.02 20.66
N GLU A 463 18.27 -0.06 19.34
CA GLU A 463 19.06 0.80 18.47
C GLU A 463 18.73 2.28 18.67
N ARG A 464 17.44 2.62 18.84
CA ARG A 464 17.01 3.98 19.19
C ARG A 464 17.59 4.46 20.51
N LEU A 465 17.70 3.58 21.51
CA LEU A 465 18.25 3.89 22.83
C LEU A 465 19.78 3.96 22.81
N ARG A 466 20.46 3.10 22.06
CA ARG A 466 21.91 3.15 21.85
C ARG A 466 22.36 4.48 21.26
N GLY A 467 21.56 5.08 20.38
CA GLY A 467 21.85 6.41 19.88
C GLY A 467 21.87 7.53 20.94
N PHE A 468 21.48 7.26 22.19
CA PHE A 468 21.67 8.18 23.32
C PHE A 468 22.95 7.90 24.12
N LEU A 469 23.71 6.84 23.84
CA LEU A 469 25.05 6.65 24.43
C LEU A 469 26.03 7.73 23.92
N SER A 470 25.73 8.32 22.77
CA SER A 470 26.27 9.60 22.30
C SER A 470 25.26 10.73 22.52
N GLU A 471 25.72 11.98 22.52
CA GLU A 471 24.85 13.15 22.62
C GLU A 471 23.79 13.15 21.51
N LYS A 472 22.53 13.38 21.91
CA LYS A 472 21.39 13.40 20.98
C LYS A 472 20.44 14.54 21.29
N GLU A 473 20.15 15.35 20.28
CA GLU A 473 19.19 16.44 20.39
C GLU A 473 17.76 15.93 20.62
N ARG A 474 17.07 16.51 21.60
CA ARG A 474 15.66 16.25 21.90
C ARG A 474 14.91 17.53 22.28
N PRO A 475 13.63 17.63 21.88
CA PRO A 475 12.78 18.70 22.36
C PRO A 475 12.32 18.45 23.80
N ILE A 476 12.18 19.52 24.56
CA ILE A 476 11.56 19.52 25.88
C ILE A 476 10.04 19.39 25.74
N GLU A 477 9.47 18.51 26.54
CA GLU A 477 8.02 18.36 26.68
C GLU A 477 7.56 18.93 28.02
N VAL A 478 6.51 19.76 27.97
CA VAL A 478 5.87 20.35 29.15
C VAL A 478 4.37 20.02 29.08
N PRO A 479 3.83 19.14 29.94
CA PRO A 479 2.40 18.82 29.94
C PRO A 479 1.57 20.02 30.35
N ASN A 480 0.49 20.27 29.60
CA ASN A 480 -0.50 21.27 29.96
C ASN A 480 -1.00 21.04 31.40
N GLY A 481 -0.77 22.02 32.28
CA GLY A 481 -1.28 22.04 33.65
C GLY A 481 -0.50 21.23 34.70
N LYS A 482 0.71 20.72 34.40
CA LYS A 482 1.57 20.08 35.41
C LYS A 482 2.95 20.76 35.52
N ALA A 483 3.43 20.92 36.75
CA ALA A 483 4.74 21.49 37.08
C ALA A 483 5.90 20.52 36.83
N GLY A 484 6.07 20.03 35.60
CA GLY A 484 7.18 19.14 35.26
C GLY A 484 7.60 19.23 33.79
N GLN A 485 8.90 19.39 33.56
CA GLN A 485 9.52 19.35 32.24
C GLN A 485 10.19 17.99 32.08
N TYR A 486 10.16 17.40 30.89
CA TYR A 486 10.89 16.16 30.64
C TYR A 486 11.35 16.04 29.19
N VAL A 487 12.34 15.18 28.97
CA VAL A 487 12.78 14.73 27.66
C VAL A 487 12.36 13.28 27.45
N THR A 488 11.96 12.95 26.22
CA THR A 488 11.55 11.60 25.85
C THR A 488 12.70 10.87 25.14
N CYS A 489 13.10 9.73 25.71
CA CYS A 489 14.11 8.82 25.16
C CYS A 489 13.46 7.49 24.81
N GLY A 490 12.87 7.42 23.61
CA GLY A 490 12.07 6.27 23.20
C GLY A 490 10.79 6.15 24.02
N MET A 491 10.64 5.06 24.78
CA MET A 491 9.51 4.86 25.69
C MET A 491 9.76 5.37 27.12
N PHE A 492 10.96 5.91 27.39
CA PHE A 492 11.37 6.43 28.69
C PHE A 492 11.27 7.96 28.71
N LYS A 493 10.99 8.51 29.89
CA LYS A 493 10.92 9.95 30.12
C LYS A 493 11.91 10.30 31.24
N ALA A 494 12.85 11.19 30.95
CA ALA A 494 13.77 11.72 31.96
C ALA A 494 13.26 13.10 32.41
N THR A 495 13.01 13.26 33.70
CA THR A 495 12.48 14.51 34.26
C THR A 495 13.59 15.54 34.39
N VAL A 496 13.34 16.75 33.90
CA VAL A 496 14.22 17.91 34.06
C VAL A 496 13.67 18.75 35.21
N SER A 497 14.51 19.01 36.21
CA SER A 497 14.07 19.76 37.39
C SER A 497 13.89 21.23 37.05
N VAL A 498 12.73 21.79 37.39
CA VAL A 498 12.48 23.24 37.30
C VAL A 498 13.38 24.04 38.23
N SER A 499 13.94 23.40 39.27
CA SER A 499 14.88 24.03 40.21
C SER A 499 16.21 24.44 39.58
N PHE A 500 16.53 23.94 38.38
CA PHE A 500 17.71 24.39 37.64
C PHE A 500 17.56 25.83 37.11
N GLY A 501 16.36 26.42 37.18
CA GLY A 501 16.15 27.82 36.79
C GLY A 501 16.30 28.08 35.29
N LEU A 502 16.25 27.03 34.46
CA LEU A 502 16.61 27.10 33.03
C LEU A 502 15.57 27.78 32.13
N GLY A 503 14.38 28.07 32.64
CA GLY A 503 13.31 28.71 31.85
C GLY A 503 12.81 27.91 30.64
N LEU A 504 13.11 26.61 30.55
CA LEU A 504 12.82 25.77 29.37
C LEU A 504 11.32 25.74 29.02
N LYS A 505 11.03 25.92 27.73
CA LYS A 505 9.69 25.88 27.15
C LYS A 505 9.48 24.61 26.34
N HIS A 506 8.22 24.31 26.05
CA HIS A 506 7.90 23.19 25.16
C HIS A 506 8.50 23.44 23.77
N GLY A 507 9.25 22.46 23.25
CA GLY A 507 9.92 22.54 21.96
C GLY A 507 11.38 22.97 22.03
N ASP A 508 11.86 23.50 23.17
CA ASP A 508 13.27 23.86 23.33
C ASP A 508 14.17 22.63 23.15
N LYS A 509 15.26 22.81 22.40
CA LYS A 509 16.18 21.73 22.03
C LYS A 509 17.28 21.60 23.07
N VAL A 510 17.50 20.38 23.55
CA VAL A 510 18.57 20.04 24.48
C VAL A 510 19.30 18.80 24.00
N LEU A 511 20.58 18.67 24.31
CA LEU A 511 21.36 17.46 24.06
C LEU A 511 21.22 16.53 25.27
N VAL A 512 20.87 15.26 25.02
CA VAL A 512 20.72 14.24 26.07
C VAL A 512 21.73 13.13 25.81
N GLN A 513 22.42 12.69 26.86
CA GLN A 513 23.35 11.56 26.79
C GLN A 513 23.20 10.61 27.98
N PHE A 514 23.23 9.31 27.67
CA PHE A 514 23.28 8.19 28.59
C PHE A 514 24.73 7.80 28.84
N HIS A 515 25.10 7.70 30.11
CA HIS A 515 26.40 7.28 30.56
C HIS A 515 26.23 5.96 31.30
N LEU A 516 26.54 4.86 30.62
CA LEU A 516 26.41 3.50 31.15
C LEU A 516 27.78 2.98 31.56
N ALA A 517 28.00 2.85 32.87
CA ALA A 517 29.24 2.33 33.44
C ALA A 517 29.20 0.80 33.63
N GLU A 518 30.38 0.21 33.90
CA GLU A 518 30.50 -1.19 34.33
C GLU A 518 30.09 -1.38 35.80
N THR A 519 30.26 -0.35 36.63
CA THR A 519 29.98 -0.35 38.07
C THR A 519 29.07 0.83 38.47
N ASP A 520 28.73 0.96 39.76
CA ASP A 520 27.85 2.03 40.27
C ASP A 520 28.35 3.40 39.82
N HIS A 521 27.50 4.15 39.10
CA HIS A 521 27.87 5.44 38.55
C HIS A 521 27.64 6.53 39.62
N PRO A 522 28.63 7.39 39.93
CA PRO A 522 28.51 8.38 41.01
C PRO A 522 27.35 9.36 40.79
N MET A 523 27.05 9.68 39.52
CA MET A 523 25.94 10.55 39.09
C MET A 523 24.70 9.80 38.59
N LYS A 524 24.43 8.58 39.10
CA LYS A 524 23.31 7.74 38.63
C LYS A 524 21.96 8.46 38.66
N TYR A 525 21.17 8.22 37.62
CA TYR A 525 19.87 8.86 37.45
C TYR A 525 18.87 8.41 38.52
N ALA A 526 18.82 7.11 38.82
CA ALA A 526 17.89 6.54 39.78
C ALA A 526 18.53 6.47 41.18
N ILE A 527 18.46 7.55 41.97
CA ILE A 527 19.17 7.67 43.26
C ILE A 527 18.91 6.49 44.23
N LYS A 528 17.70 5.91 44.20
CA LYS A 528 17.30 4.79 45.08
C LYS A 528 17.77 3.41 44.60
N SER A 529 18.53 3.32 43.52
CA SER A 529 19.10 2.05 43.07
C SER A 529 20.24 1.62 43.99
N THR A 530 20.21 0.35 44.38
CA THR A 530 21.27 -0.34 45.11
C THR A 530 22.38 -0.77 44.14
N PRO A 531 23.60 -1.10 44.62
CA PRO A 531 24.70 -1.53 43.74
C PRO A 531 24.41 -2.77 42.89
N ILE A 532 23.43 -3.60 43.28
CA ILE A 532 23.02 -4.79 42.51
C ILE A 532 21.97 -4.47 41.43
N ASP A 533 21.37 -3.28 41.46
CA ASP A 533 20.43 -2.86 40.42
C ASP A 533 21.20 -2.38 39.19
N PRO A 534 20.89 -2.83 37.97
CA PRO A 534 21.52 -2.27 36.76
C PRO A 534 21.34 -0.75 36.61
N ALA A 535 20.23 -0.20 37.14
CA ALA A 535 19.98 1.24 37.19
C ALA A 535 21.07 2.05 37.91
N SER A 536 21.84 1.40 38.80
CA SER A 536 22.94 2.03 39.52
C SER A 536 24.09 2.46 38.59
N ARG A 537 24.22 1.78 37.45
CA ARG A 537 25.28 2.04 36.46
C ARG A 537 24.94 3.10 35.44
N LEU A 538 23.69 3.58 35.41
CA LEU A 538 23.22 4.52 34.38
C LEU A 538 23.05 5.93 34.94
N ALA A 539 23.82 6.86 34.39
CA ALA A 539 23.59 8.29 34.54
C ALA A 539 23.01 8.90 33.25
N ILE A 540 22.27 9.99 33.40
CA ILE A 540 21.69 10.73 32.28
C ILE A 540 22.11 12.19 32.44
N SER A 541 22.75 12.73 31.42
CA SER A 541 23.16 14.13 31.35
C SER A 541 22.31 14.89 30.34
N LEU A 542 22.21 16.19 30.55
CA LEU A 542 21.55 17.13 29.66
C LEU A 542 22.48 18.32 29.45
N SER A 543 22.71 18.69 28.19
CA SER A 543 23.49 19.86 27.79
C SER A 543 22.64 20.82 26.95
N ILE A 544 22.86 22.13 27.11
CA ILE A 544 22.24 23.18 26.31
C ILE A 544 23.38 24.02 25.72
N PRO A 545 23.69 23.87 24.43
CA PRO A 545 24.69 24.69 23.76
C PRO A 545 24.29 26.17 23.77
N GLY A 546 25.23 27.06 24.06
CA GLY A 546 25.02 28.52 23.97
C GLY A 546 23.98 29.07 24.95
N TYR A 547 23.85 28.49 26.15
CA TYR A 547 22.84 28.92 27.11
C TYR A 547 23.09 30.35 27.64
N ASN A 548 24.35 30.76 27.77
CA ASN A 548 24.75 32.13 28.16
C ASN A 548 25.88 32.64 27.25
N ASP A 549 25.58 32.99 25.99
CA ASP A 549 26.45 33.74 25.05
C ASP A 549 27.95 33.30 25.00
N ASP A 550 28.25 32.01 25.23
CA ASP A 550 29.45 31.24 24.85
C ASP A 550 29.66 29.98 25.75
N GLU A 551 28.97 29.89 26.90
CA GLU A 551 29.04 28.69 27.76
C GLU A 551 27.87 27.71 27.52
N SER A 552 28.21 26.44 27.32
CA SER A 552 27.24 25.34 27.32
C SER A 552 26.81 25.02 28.75
N PHE A 553 25.51 25.01 29.02
CA PHE A 553 25.01 24.48 30.29
C PHE A 553 25.07 22.95 30.26
N HIS A 554 25.53 22.32 31.34
CA HIS A 554 25.55 20.86 31.48
C HIS A 554 25.08 20.45 32.88
N VAL A 555 24.18 19.46 32.96
CA VAL A 555 23.65 18.95 34.23
C VAL A 555 23.40 17.45 34.22
N TRP A 556 23.60 16.82 35.38
CA TRP A 556 23.20 15.43 35.62
C TRP A 556 21.75 15.39 36.12
N LEU A 557 20.91 14.64 35.41
CA LEU A 557 19.53 14.42 35.80
C LEU A 557 19.48 13.41 36.96
N VAL A 558 18.55 13.62 37.88
CA VAL A 558 18.34 12.73 39.02
C VAL A 558 16.86 12.56 39.32
N SER A 559 16.48 11.37 39.80
CA SER A 559 15.11 11.05 40.18
C SER A 559 15.05 10.09 41.38
N ARG A 560 14.13 10.37 42.33
CA ARG A 560 14.08 9.72 43.66
C ARG A 560 12.96 8.68 43.83
N GLY A 561 12.40 8.16 42.74
CA GLY A 561 11.26 7.22 42.76
C GLY A 561 11.65 5.74 42.66
N GLU A 562 10.98 4.86 43.41
CA GLU A 562 11.13 3.40 43.24
C GLU A 562 10.72 2.95 41.84
N LYS A 563 9.66 3.56 41.29
CA LYS A 563 9.26 3.34 39.88
C LYS A 563 10.36 3.76 38.90
N THR A 564 11.17 4.77 39.24
CA THR A 564 12.32 5.18 38.42
C THR A 564 13.37 4.07 38.40
N VAL A 565 13.68 3.46 39.56
CA VAL A 565 14.61 2.32 39.61
C VAL A 565 14.12 1.20 38.68
N LYS A 566 12.85 0.80 38.79
CA LYS A 566 12.30 -0.27 37.94
C LYS A 566 12.36 0.06 36.44
N LYS A 567 12.05 1.29 36.05
CA LYS A 567 12.15 1.75 34.66
C LYS A 567 13.59 1.81 34.17
N THR A 568 14.50 2.30 35.00
CA THR A 568 15.91 2.47 34.66
C THR A 568 16.59 1.11 34.54
N ASN A 569 16.26 0.15 35.42
CA ASN A 569 16.70 -1.25 35.28
C ASN A 569 16.28 -1.81 33.92
N THR A 570 15.00 -1.67 33.56
CA THR A 570 14.50 -2.12 32.25
C THR A 570 15.17 -1.41 31.07
N LEU A 571 15.51 -0.12 31.21
CA LEU A 571 16.25 0.63 30.19
C LEU A 571 17.65 0.03 29.98
N VAL A 572 18.39 -0.21 31.07
CA VAL A 572 19.72 -0.84 31.03
C VAL A 572 19.64 -2.24 30.44
N ASP A 573 18.67 -3.05 30.87
CA ASP A 573 18.47 -4.40 30.33
C ASP A 573 18.26 -4.37 28.79
N ILE A 574 17.52 -3.38 28.25
CA ILE A 574 17.34 -3.23 26.79
C ILE A 574 18.65 -2.84 26.09
N LEU A 575 19.43 -1.91 26.66
CA LEU A 575 20.72 -1.51 26.09
C LEU A 575 21.68 -2.71 25.99
N GLU A 576 21.67 -3.55 27.02
CA GLU A 576 22.49 -4.77 27.13
C GLU A 576 21.98 -5.92 26.27
N GLY A 577 20.73 -5.85 25.79
CA GLY A 577 20.19 -6.76 24.79
C GLY A 577 19.31 -7.88 25.35
N TYR A 578 18.90 -7.78 26.61
CA TYR A 578 17.98 -8.75 27.19
C TYR A 578 16.58 -8.64 26.57
N ASN A 579 16.01 -9.78 26.23
CA ASN A 579 14.69 -9.87 25.63
C ASN A 579 13.56 -9.68 26.65
N LEU A 580 12.30 -9.71 26.21
CA LEU A 580 11.16 -9.51 27.13
C LEU A 580 11.02 -10.64 28.15
N GLU A 581 11.18 -11.89 27.72
CA GLU A 581 11.03 -13.08 28.58
C GLU A 581 12.10 -13.10 29.67
N GLU A 582 13.35 -12.81 29.32
CA GLU A 582 14.44 -12.67 30.28
C GLU A 582 14.15 -11.57 31.31
N ARG A 583 13.73 -10.38 30.85
CA ARG A 583 13.40 -9.25 31.74
C ARG A 583 12.22 -9.52 32.65
N GLU A 584 11.26 -10.35 32.25
CA GLU A 584 10.15 -10.75 33.11
C GLU A 584 10.61 -11.62 34.28
N SER A 585 11.68 -12.40 34.11
CA SER A 585 12.29 -13.18 35.20
C SER A 585 13.07 -12.32 36.20
N PHE A 586 13.48 -11.11 35.80
CA PHE A 586 14.27 -10.22 36.65
C PHE A 586 13.38 -9.47 37.66
N ARG A 587 13.89 -9.32 38.88
CA ARG A 587 13.20 -8.58 39.95
C ARG A 587 13.26 -7.07 39.70
N ARG A 588 12.29 -6.30 40.22
CA ARG A 588 12.28 -4.82 40.15
C ARG A 588 12.36 -4.31 38.71
N ARG A 589 11.60 -4.89 37.77
CA ARG A 589 11.53 -4.40 36.38
C ARG A 589 10.18 -3.75 36.10
N TRP A 590 10.18 -2.84 35.13
CA TRP A 590 8.96 -2.24 34.61
C TRP A 590 8.58 -2.94 33.31
N ILE A 591 7.58 -3.83 33.39
CA ILE A 591 7.10 -4.58 32.24
C ILE A 591 5.82 -3.94 31.70
N VAL A 592 5.82 -3.68 30.40
CA VAL A 592 4.69 -3.10 29.68
C VAL A 592 3.95 -4.20 28.93
N ARG A 593 2.73 -4.52 29.36
CA ARG A 593 1.85 -5.47 28.68
C ARG A 593 0.71 -4.74 27.98
N ASN A 594 0.46 -5.10 26.72
CA ASN A 594 -0.76 -4.71 26.02
C ASN A 594 -1.89 -5.67 26.42
N LYS A 595 -3.04 -5.16 26.85
CA LYS A 595 -4.21 -6.02 27.04
C LYS A 595 -4.77 -6.43 25.67
N PRO A 596 -5.09 -7.71 25.44
CA PRO A 596 -5.82 -8.10 24.24
C PRO A 596 -7.21 -7.43 24.25
N GLY A 597 -7.62 -6.85 23.11
CA GLY A 597 -8.99 -6.36 22.90
C GLY A 597 -9.30 -4.88 23.20
N LYS A 598 -8.32 -4.03 23.58
CA LYS A 598 -8.54 -2.57 23.68
C LYS A 598 -7.48 -1.82 22.88
N ALA A 599 -7.93 -0.95 21.96
CA ALA A 599 -7.08 -0.07 21.16
C ALA A 599 -6.31 1.01 21.97
N SER A 600 -6.43 1.01 23.30
CA SER A 600 -5.81 1.96 24.22
C SER A 600 -4.93 1.23 25.27
N ARG A 601 -3.61 1.51 25.21
CA ARG A 601 -2.53 1.15 26.16
C ARG A 601 -2.88 1.67 27.57
N THR A 602 -2.48 1.15 28.74
CA THR A 602 -1.39 0.25 29.18
C THR A 602 -1.75 -0.24 30.60
N ARG A 603 -1.52 -1.50 30.97
CA ARG A 603 -1.40 -1.88 32.40
C ARG A 603 0.08 -2.05 32.70
N HIS A 604 0.57 -1.38 33.74
CA HIS A 604 1.94 -1.51 34.20
C HIS A 604 1.97 -2.54 35.32
N GLU A 605 2.66 -3.65 35.10
CA GLU A 605 2.95 -4.62 36.15
C GLU A 605 4.38 -4.40 36.62
N TYR A 606 4.57 -4.36 37.93
CA TYR A 606 5.87 -4.18 38.56
C TYR A 606 6.25 -5.52 39.20
N SER A 607 7.23 -6.22 38.63
CA SER A 607 7.84 -7.40 39.27
C SER A 607 8.79 -7.00 40.39
#